data_AF-A0A4V2XB67-F1
#
_entry.id   AF-A0A4V2XB67-F1
#
_cell.length_a   1.000
_cell.length_b   1.000
_cell.length_c   1.000
_cell.angle_alpha   90.00
_cell.angle_beta   90.00
_cell.angle_gamma   90.00
#
_symmetry.space_group_name_H-M   'P 1'
#
loop_
_entity.id
_entity.type
_entity.pdbx_description
1 polymer ?
#
loop_
_entity_poly.entity_id
_entity_poly.type
_entity_poly.pdbx_seq_one_letter_code
_entity_poly.pdbx_strand_id
1 'polypeptide(L)'
;PPTVPPRLAGVDGGLCVRVADGGEVADVRVGADVPDLTGLASTGNGGAGVLADHVLVEPGRGAVVESVAAPGATGGAVSVVTDLGRRYVLAEAEVLRMLGYRDVRPVRLPAGLVALVPAGSPLDPAAARAVAAPA
;
A
#
# COMPACT_ATOMS: atom_id res chain seq x y z
N PRO A 1 -5.34 -12.94 -40.30
CA PRO A 1 -5.42 -11.65 -39.57
C PRO A 1 -6.72 -10.90 -39.91
N PRO A 2 -7.35 -10.17 -38.96
CA PRO A 2 -8.51 -9.34 -39.28
C PRO A 2 -8.10 -8.26 -40.29
N THR A 3 -8.92 -8.07 -41.32
CA THR A 3 -8.71 -7.09 -42.41
C THR A 3 -9.00 -5.65 -41.98
N VAL A 4 -9.63 -5.48 -40.82
CA VAL A 4 -9.91 -4.18 -40.21
C VAL A 4 -9.24 -4.15 -38.83
N PRO A 5 -8.34 -3.19 -38.56
CA PRO A 5 -7.78 -2.99 -37.24
C PRO A 5 -8.91 -2.76 -36.22
N PRO A 6 -8.90 -3.43 -35.06
CA PRO A 6 -9.89 -3.14 -34.02
C PRO A 6 -9.76 -1.68 -33.58
N ARG A 7 -10.90 -1.01 -33.41
CA ARG A 7 -10.90 0.31 -32.78
C ARG A 7 -10.74 0.14 -31.28
N LEU A 8 -9.86 0.92 -30.67
CA LEU A 8 -9.78 1.03 -29.22
C LEU A 8 -11.12 1.59 -28.71
N ALA A 9 -11.75 0.87 -27.78
CA ALA A 9 -12.89 1.40 -27.08
C ALA A 9 -12.43 2.53 -26.14
N GLY A 10 -13.09 3.68 -26.19
CA GLY A 10 -13.00 4.65 -25.11
C GLY A 10 -13.67 4.05 -23.88
N VAL A 11 -13.00 4.09 -22.75
CA VAL A 11 -13.59 3.71 -21.46
C VAL A 11 -13.93 5.00 -20.73
N ASP A 12 -15.22 5.21 -20.45
CA ASP A 12 -15.64 6.24 -19.51
C ASP A 12 -15.37 5.70 -18.10
N GLY A 13 -14.61 6.43 -17.28
CA GLY A 13 -14.22 6.01 -15.92
C GLY A 13 -12.89 5.25 -15.84
N GLY A 14 -12.56 4.78 -14.64
CA GLY A 14 -11.27 4.15 -14.33
C GLY A 14 -11.22 2.63 -14.55
N LEU A 15 -10.01 2.09 -14.65
CA LEU A 15 -9.73 0.66 -14.48
C LEU A 15 -9.44 0.39 -13.00
N CYS A 16 -10.21 -0.50 -12.38
CA CYS A 16 -10.00 -0.89 -10.98
C CYS A 16 -9.56 -2.35 -10.91
N VAL A 17 -8.39 -2.59 -10.34
CA VAL A 17 -7.89 -3.92 -10.02
C VAL A 17 -7.98 -4.11 -8.51
N ARG A 18 -8.67 -5.17 -8.07
CA ARG A 18 -8.75 -5.53 -6.65
C ARG A 18 -7.82 -6.69 -6.36
N VAL A 19 -6.87 -6.49 -5.45
CA VAL A 19 -6.01 -7.56 -4.93
C VAL A 19 -6.58 -8.04 -3.60
N ALA A 20 -6.82 -9.34 -3.48
CA ALA A 20 -7.31 -9.95 -2.24
C ALA A 20 -6.17 -10.20 -1.24
N ASP A 21 -6.54 -10.43 0.01
CA ASP A 21 -5.64 -11.02 0.99
C ASP A 21 -5.07 -12.35 0.47
N GLY A 22 -3.75 -12.49 0.49
CA GLY A 22 -3.01 -13.58 -0.15
C GLY A 22 -2.32 -13.17 -1.45
N GLY A 23 -2.64 -11.99 -1.98
CA GLY A 23 -1.94 -11.33 -3.07
C GLY A 23 -2.39 -11.68 -4.48
N GLU A 24 -3.51 -12.41 -4.61
CA GLU A 24 -4.12 -12.72 -5.91
C GLU A 24 -5.00 -11.57 -6.40
N VAL A 25 -5.05 -11.38 -7.72
CA VAL A 25 -6.02 -10.47 -8.35
C VAL A 25 -7.40 -11.09 -8.26
N ALA A 26 -8.27 -10.47 -7.47
CA ALA A 26 -9.60 -10.97 -7.18
C ALA A 26 -10.66 -10.47 -8.17
N ASP A 27 -10.46 -9.29 -8.76
CA ASP A 27 -11.38 -8.73 -9.75
C ASP A 27 -10.71 -7.61 -10.57
N VAL A 28 -11.19 -7.41 -11.80
CA VAL A 28 -10.80 -6.32 -12.69
C VAL A 28 -12.06 -5.68 -13.27
N ARG A 29 -12.27 -4.39 -13.01
CA ARG A 29 -13.45 -3.63 -13.43
C ARG A 29 -13.06 -2.48 -14.32
N VAL A 30 -13.88 -2.23 -15.33
CA VAL A 30 -13.77 -1.09 -16.25
C VAL A 30 -14.93 -0.13 -15.97
N GLY A 31 -14.68 1.16 -16.11
CA GLY A 31 -15.66 2.20 -15.81
C GLY A 31 -15.94 2.35 -14.32
N ALA A 32 -14.94 2.09 -13.49
CA ALA A 32 -15.03 2.31 -12.05
C ALA A 32 -14.99 3.81 -11.74
N ASP A 33 -15.78 4.23 -10.76
CA ASP A 33 -15.69 5.57 -10.20
C ASP A 33 -14.33 5.74 -9.52
N VAL A 34 -13.58 6.77 -9.93
CA VAL A 34 -12.34 7.16 -9.27
C VAL A 34 -12.71 8.02 -8.06
N PRO A 35 -12.23 7.70 -6.85
CA PRO A 35 -12.52 8.51 -5.68
C PRO A 35 -12.01 9.94 -5.87
N ASP A 36 -12.63 10.89 -5.18
CA ASP A 36 -12.14 12.27 -5.17
C ASP A 36 -10.75 12.32 -4.53
N LEU A 37 -9.75 12.69 -5.32
CA LEU A 37 -8.37 12.82 -4.88
C LEU A 37 -8.02 14.27 -4.48
N THR A 38 -9.00 15.18 -4.54
CA THR A 38 -8.79 16.60 -4.19
C THR A 38 -8.29 16.73 -2.76
N GLY A 39 -7.15 17.39 -2.59
CA GLY A 39 -6.52 17.59 -1.28
C GLY A 39 -5.68 16.42 -0.77
N LEU A 40 -5.63 15.28 -1.48
CA LEU A 40 -4.64 14.24 -1.18
C LEU A 40 -3.26 14.69 -1.63
N ALA A 41 -2.26 14.46 -0.77
CA ALA A 41 -0.88 14.65 -1.15
C ALA A 41 -0.52 13.71 -2.30
N SER A 42 0.10 14.24 -3.35
CA SER A 42 0.83 13.38 -4.29
C SER A 42 2.04 12.79 -3.58
N THR A 43 2.34 11.53 -3.85
CA THR A 43 3.48 10.85 -3.25
C THR A 43 4.83 11.44 -3.69
N GLY A 44 4.85 12.22 -4.78
CA GLY A 44 6.04 12.83 -5.37
C GLY A 44 7.02 11.80 -5.94
N ASN A 45 8.04 12.27 -6.67
CA ASN A 45 9.13 11.45 -7.22
C ASN A 45 10.32 11.28 -6.23
N GLY A 46 10.04 11.25 -4.93
CA GLY A 46 11.06 11.43 -3.88
C GLY A 46 11.99 10.25 -3.59
N GLY A 47 12.06 9.21 -4.43
CA GLY A 47 12.87 8.00 -4.17
C GLY A 47 13.24 7.19 -5.41
N ALA A 48 14.13 6.20 -5.22
CA ALA A 48 14.74 5.39 -6.29
C ALA A 48 13.82 4.33 -6.95
N GLY A 49 12.49 4.49 -6.85
CA GLY A 49 11.52 3.51 -7.34
C GLY A 49 10.19 4.13 -7.78
N VAL A 50 9.37 3.33 -8.48
CA VAL A 50 8.03 3.72 -8.90
C VAL A 50 7.10 3.78 -7.69
N LEU A 51 6.44 4.91 -7.50
CA LEU A 51 5.40 5.11 -6.48
C LEU A 51 4.04 5.25 -7.16
N ALA A 52 2.97 4.95 -6.43
CA ALA A 52 1.62 5.30 -6.89
C ALA A 52 1.43 6.82 -6.76
N ASP A 53 0.83 7.50 -7.75
CA ASP A 53 0.65 8.96 -7.71
C ASP A 53 -0.08 9.44 -6.44
N HIS A 54 -1.05 8.63 -5.99
CA HIS A 54 -1.84 8.83 -4.80
C HIS A 54 -2.04 7.52 -4.04
N VAL A 55 -2.08 7.62 -2.72
CA VAL A 55 -2.46 6.52 -1.82
C VAL A 55 -3.59 7.02 -0.93
N LEU A 56 -4.78 6.46 -1.11
CA LEU A 56 -5.95 6.81 -0.31
C LEU A 56 -6.21 5.71 0.72
N VAL A 57 -6.26 6.12 1.98
CA VAL A 57 -6.78 5.32 3.10
C VAL A 57 -7.81 6.20 3.81
N GLU A 58 -8.94 5.62 4.21
CA GLU A 58 -10.00 6.39 4.88
C GLU A 58 -9.45 7.13 6.12
N PRO A 59 -9.76 8.42 6.31
CA PRO A 59 -9.26 9.19 7.45
C PRO A 59 -9.55 8.52 8.80
N GLY A 60 -8.57 8.51 9.69
CA GLY A 60 -8.66 7.82 10.98
C GLY A 60 -8.59 6.29 10.90
N ARG A 61 -8.31 5.73 9.73
CA ARG A 61 -8.04 4.30 9.54
C ARG A 61 -6.59 4.04 9.14
N GLY A 62 -6.24 2.76 9.16
CA GLY A 62 -4.99 2.25 8.66
C GLY A 62 -5.12 0.77 8.30
N ALA A 63 -4.06 0.22 7.74
CA ALA A 63 -3.95 -1.19 7.43
C ALA A 63 -2.64 -1.76 7.96
N VAL A 64 -2.71 -2.94 8.59
CA VAL A 64 -1.52 -3.74 8.86
C VAL A 64 -1.33 -4.67 7.67
N VAL A 65 -0.20 -4.57 6.99
CA VAL A 65 0.08 -5.28 5.74
C VAL A 65 1.35 -6.12 5.89
N GLU A 66 1.31 -7.36 5.44
CA GLU A 66 2.48 -8.20 5.23
C GLU A 66 2.85 -8.19 3.74
N SER A 67 4.07 -7.76 3.43
CA SER A 67 4.64 -7.71 2.09
C SER A 67 5.19 -9.08 1.69
N VAL A 68 4.43 -9.85 0.90
CA VAL A 68 4.79 -11.22 0.52
C VAL A 68 5.45 -11.27 -0.86
N ALA A 69 6.44 -12.15 -1.02
CA ALA A 69 7.18 -12.30 -2.28
C ALA A 69 6.34 -12.93 -3.41
N ALA A 70 5.38 -13.79 -3.05
CA ALA A 70 4.46 -14.47 -3.96
C ALA A 70 3.21 -14.92 -3.19
N PRO A 71 2.10 -15.25 -3.88
CA PRO A 71 0.95 -15.88 -3.26
C PRO A 71 1.34 -17.13 -2.45
N GLY A 72 0.83 -17.24 -1.23
CA GLY A 72 1.16 -18.34 -0.30
C GLY A 72 2.47 -18.17 0.48
N ALA A 73 3.42 -17.33 0.05
CA ALA A 73 4.69 -17.11 0.75
C ALA A 73 4.51 -16.39 2.10
N THR A 74 5.24 -16.82 3.13
CA THR A 74 5.16 -16.28 4.50
C THR A 74 6.45 -15.59 4.92
N GLY A 75 6.41 -14.80 5.98
CA GLY A 75 7.61 -14.17 6.56
C GLY A 75 7.99 -12.88 5.83
N GLY A 76 6.99 -12.21 5.25
CA GLY A 76 7.14 -10.91 4.64
C GLY A 76 7.37 -9.79 5.65
N ALA A 77 7.86 -8.65 5.18
CA ALA A 77 7.97 -7.47 6.03
C ALA A 77 6.57 -6.96 6.40
N VAL A 78 6.33 -6.72 7.69
CA VAL A 78 5.07 -6.18 8.19
C VAL A 78 5.17 -4.66 8.29
N SER A 79 4.16 -3.94 7.81
CA SER A 79 4.08 -2.49 7.85
C SER A 79 2.69 -2.01 8.29
N VAL A 80 2.64 -0.86 8.95
CA VAL A 80 1.39 -0.10 9.12
C VAL A 80 1.30 0.93 8.00
N VAL A 81 0.22 0.89 7.23
CA VAL A 81 -0.16 1.95 6.28
C VAL A 81 -1.17 2.86 6.98
N THR A 82 -0.89 4.16 6.99
CA THR A 82 -1.72 5.17 7.65
C THR A 82 -2.58 5.93 6.65
N ASP A 83 -3.56 6.70 7.15
CA ASP A 83 -4.36 7.68 6.39
C ASP A 83 -3.53 8.81 5.75
N LEU A 84 -2.26 8.95 6.13
CA LEU A 84 -1.30 9.82 5.44
C LEU A 84 -0.73 9.21 4.14
N GLY A 85 -1.17 8.01 3.76
CA GLY A 85 -0.70 7.34 2.54
C GLY A 85 0.76 6.88 2.62
N ARG A 86 1.28 6.65 3.84
CA ARG A 86 2.66 6.19 4.07
C ARG A 86 2.67 4.84 4.77
N ARG A 87 3.64 3.99 4.40
CA ARG A 87 3.91 2.71 5.05
C ARG A 87 5.09 2.82 6.01
N TYR A 88 4.91 2.31 7.22
CA TYR A 88 5.94 2.30 8.25
C TYR A 88 6.26 0.84 8.59
N VAL A 89 7.45 0.37 8.20
CA VAL A 89 7.89 -1.01 8.41
C VAL A 89 8.18 -1.23 9.90
N LEU A 90 7.75 -2.35 10.45
CA LEU A 90 8.04 -2.73 11.82
C LEU A 90 9.45 -3.34 11.92
N ALA A 91 10.19 -2.97 12.96
CA ALA A 91 11.46 -3.63 13.26
C ALA A 91 11.26 -5.10 13.67
N GLU A 92 10.16 -5.39 14.37
CA GLU A 92 9.80 -6.73 14.83
C GLU A 92 8.28 -6.87 14.99
N ALA A 93 7.75 -8.10 14.91
CA ALA A 93 6.31 -8.37 14.97
C ALA A 93 5.66 -7.90 16.30
N GLU A 94 6.43 -7.92 17.38
CA GLU A 94 6.03 -7.53 18.73
C GLU A 94 5.60 -6.05 18.82
N VAL A 95 6.08 -5.20 17.91
CA VAL A 95 5.68 -3.79 17.81
C VAL A 95 4.17 -3.65 17.57
N LEU A 96 3.51 -4.61 16.90
CA LEU A 96 2.05 -4.58 16.75
C LEU A 96 1.33 -4.59 18.10
N ARG A 97 1.79 -5.38 19.06
CA ARG A 97 1.18 -5.40 20.39
C ARG A 97 1.35 -4.06 21.10
N MET A 98 2.53 -3.45 20.99
CA MET A 98 2.80 -2.13 21.57
C MET A 98 1.89 -1.04 20.99
N LEU A 99 1.56 -1.14 19.70
CA LEU A 99 0.66 -0.22 19.00
C LEU A 99 -0.84 -0.56 19.19
N GLY A 100 -1.17 -1.62 19.94
CA GLY A 100 -2.55 -2.05 20.18
C GLY A 100 -3.16 -2.94 19.09
N TYR A 101 -2.37 -3.41 18.12
CA TYR A 101 -2.79 -4.22 16.98
C TYR A 101 -2.63 -5.74 17.19
N ARG A 102 -2.55 -6.21 18.44
CA ARG A 102 -2.28 -7.63 18.77
C ARG A 102 -3.28 -8.61 18.12
N ASP A 103 -4.53 -8.20 17.94
CA ASP A 103 -5.63 -9.02 17.42
C ASP A 103 -5.87 -8.77 15.92
N VAL A 104 -5.05 -7.92 15.28
CA VAL A 104 -5.15 -7.59 13.86
C VAL A 104 -4.36 -8.62 13.07
N ARG A 105 -5.04 -9.36 12.19
CA ARG A 105 -4.39 -10.20 11.19
C ARG A 105 -3.88 -9.31 10.05
N PRO A 106 -2.56 -9.29 9.77
CA PRO A 106 -2.03 -8.55 8.63
C PRO A 106 -2.66 -9.01 7.31
N VAL A 107 -3.01 -8.05 6.46
CA VAL A 107 -3.43 -8.33 5.08
C VAL A 107 -2.20 -8.64 4.26
N ARG A 108 -2.17 -9.78 3.58
CA ARG A 108 -1.01 -10.21 2.81
C ARG A 108 -1.14 -9.70 1.38
N LEU A 109 -0.20 -8.84 0.96
CA LEU A 109 -0.19 -8.20 -0.35
C LEU A 109 1.15 -8.40 -1.05
N PRO A 110 1.19 -8.45 -2.40
CA PRO A 110 2.43 -8.64 -3.14
C PRO A 110 3.40 -7.50 -2.87
N ALA A 111 4.68 -7.83 -2.70
CA ALA A 111 5.70 -6.84 -2.34
C ALA A 111 5.79 -5.67 -3.34
N GLY A 112 5.57 -5.94 -4.63
CA GLY A 112 5.50 -4.89 -5.66
C GLY A 112 4.38 -3.88 -5.43
N LEU A 113 3.20 -4.32 -4.97
CA LEU A 113 2.08 -3.44 -4.65
C LEU A 113 2.39 -2.59 -3.40
N VAL A 114 2.94 -3.21 -2.36
CA VAL A 114 3.30 -2.52 -1.11
C VAL A 114 4.42 -1.50 -1.35
N ALA A 115 5.34 -1.77 -2.29
CA ALA A 115 6.43 -0.87 -2.64
C ALA A 115 5.96 0.45 -3.29
N LEU A 116 4.77 0.48 -3.90
CA LEU A 116 4.19 1.69 -4.49
C LEU A 116 3.79 2.73 -3.41
N VAL A 117 3.62 2.30 -2.16
CA VAL A 117 3.31 3.18 -1.04
C VAL A 117 4.61 3.82 -0.52
N PRO A 118 4.67 5.15 -0.36
CA PRO A 118 5.82 5.85 0.20
C PRO A 118 6.27 5.30 1.55
N ALA A 119 7.58 5.09 1.70
CA ALA A 119 8.17 4.69 2.96
C ALA A 119 8.15 5.84 3.98
N GLY A 120 7.70 5.56 5.21
CA GLY A 120 8.00 6.34 6.40
C GLY A 120 9.21 5.79 7.14
N SER A 121 9.55 6.42 8.27
CA SER A 121 10.55 5.89 9.20
C SER A 121 10.13 4.52 9.73
N PRO A 122 11.05 3.58 10.00
CA PRO A 122 10.69 2.32 10.63
C PRO A 122 10.09 2.55 12.03
N LEU A 123 9.12 1.71 12.40
CA LEU A 123 8.59 1.66 13.76
C LEU A 123 9.49 0.75 14.59
N ASP A 124 10.48 1.36 15.23
CA ASP A 124 11.50 0.70 16.03
C ASP A 124 11.53 1.30 17.45
N PRO A 125 11.19 0.51 18.49
CA PRO A 125 11.28 0.95 19.88
C PRO A 125 12.69 1.33 20.33
N ALA A 126 13.75 0.77 19.75
CA ALA A 126 15.12 1.17 20.06
C ALA A 126 15.42 2.57 19.53
N ALA A 127 15.11 2.83 18.25
CA ALA A 127 15.24 4.15 17.65
C ALA A 127 14.38 5.20 18.37
N ALA A 128 13.16 4.86 18.78
CA ALA A 128 12.27 5.78 19.49
C ALA A 128 12.78 6.22 20.88
N ARG A 129 13.66 5.44 21.51
CA ARG A 129 14.30 5.81 22.79
C ARG A 129 15.56 6.66 22.61
N ALA A 130 16.07 6.78 21.38
CA ALA A 130 17.18 7.67 21.12
C ALA A 130 16.73 9.12 21.29
N VAL A 131 17.61 9.97 21.80
CA VAL A 131 17.36 11.41 21.88
C VAL A 131 17.23 11.93 20.45
N ALA A 132 16.09 12.54 20.13
CA ALA A 132 15.91 13.20 18.86
C ALA A 132 16.94 14.34 18.74
N ALA A 133 17.79 14.28 17.71
CA ALA A 133 18.55 15.46 17.33
C ALA A 133 17.55 16.52 16.82
N PRO A 134 17.76 17.81 17.12
CA PRO A 134 16.93 18.86 16.56
C PRO A 134 16.99 18.81 15.02
N ALA A 135 15.83 19.06 14.40
CA ALA A 135 15.66 19.09 12.95
C ALA A 135 16.24 20.36 12.31
#